data_AF-A0A8X6U440-F1
#
_entry.id   AF-A0A8X6U440-F1
#
_cell.length_a   1.000
_cell.length_b   1.000
_cell.length_c   1.000
_cell.angle_alpha   90.00
_cell.angle_beta   90.00
_cell.angle_gamma   90.00
#
_symmetry.space_group_name_H-M   'P 1'
#
loop_
_entity.id
_entity.type
_entity.pdbx_description
1 polymer ?
#
loop_
_entity_poly.entity_id
_entity_poly.type
_entity_poly.pdbx_seq_one_letter_code
_entity_poly.pdbx_strand_id
1 'polypeptide(L)'
;MNLGGYDSVNGNRYNWIRKFTQEAMSSLTFQQKPFFPSPPDKGSFPLDHDGECKKQMLKYLLCLNQKENSNAECKLLAKDYLQCRMDRNLMAQEEWDKLGFSEKQDDSKSKT
;
A
#
# COMPACT_ATOMS: atom_id res chain seq x y z
N MET A 1 50.97 -23.74 -24.36
CA MET A 1 50.70 -24.50 -25.60
C MET A 1 50.61 -25.97 -25.28
N ASN A 2 49.77 -26.68 -26.02
CA ASN A 2 49.58 -28.13 -26.09
C ASN A 2 48.75 -28.80 -24.99
N LEU A 3 47.90 -29.77 -25.29
CA LEU A 3 47.17 -30.21 -26.50
C LEU A 3 46.31 -31.39 -26.01
N GLY A 4 45.06 -31.47 -26.46
CA GLY A 4 44.31 -32.71 -26.79
C GLY A 4 44.21 -33.88 -25.79
N GLY A 5 42.98 -34.41 -25.67
CA GLY A 5 42.75 -35.73 -25.08
C GLY A 5 41.27 -36.03 -24.89
N TYR A 6 40.54 -36.22 -25.99
CA TYR A 6 39.22 -36.85 -25.98
C TYR A 6 39.44 -38.35 -26.18
N ASP A 7 39.07 -39.17 -25.20
CA ASP A 7 38.78 -40.59 -25.39
C ASP A 7 37.50 -40.95 -24.64
N SER A 8 36.54 -41.46 -25.42
CA SER A 8 35.23 -41.89 -25.01
C SER A 8 35.25 -43.41 -24.87
N VAL A 9 35.02 -43.97 -23.68
CA VAL A 9 34.13 -45.14 -23.52
C VAL A 9 33.76 -45.44 -22.06
N ASN A 10 32.44 -45.50 -21.84
CA ASN A 10 31.69 -46.45 -21.01
C ASN A 10 32.03 -46.64 -19.53
N GLY A 11 31.01 -46.41 -18.69
CA GLY A 11 30.90 -47.12 -17.42
C GLY A 11 30.29 -46.31 -16.29
N ASN A 12 28.95 -46.23 -16.31
CA ASN A 12 28.05 -45.95 -15.21
C ASN A 12 28.72 -45.75 -13.82
N ARG A 13 28.92 -44.49 -13.43
CA ARG A 13 29.32 -44.11 -12.07
C ARG A 13 28.54 -42.88 -11.61
N TYR A 14 27.39 -43.19 -11.02
CA TYR A 14 26.74 -42.45 -9.94
C TYR A 14 26.33 -40.99 -10.21
N ASN A 15 25.02 -40.83 -10.46
CA ASN A 15 24.09 -40.14 -9.55
C ASN A 15 24.54 -38.83 -8.88
N TRP A 16 25.09 -37.88 -9.63
CA TRP A 16 25.19 -36.50 -9.15
C TRP A 16 25.01 -35.41 -10.22
N ILE A 17 24.79 -35.78 -11.48
CA ILE A 17 24.54 -34.83 -12.56
C ILE A 17 23.02 -34.65 -12.72
N ARG A 18 22.48 -33.56 -12.17
CA ARG A 18 21.37 -32.76 -12.74
C ARG A 18 21.03 -31.56 -11.83
N LYS A 19 22.01 -30.69 -11.59
CA LYS A 19 21.72 -29.27 -11.36
C LYS A 19 21.58 -28.60 -12.72
N PHE A 20 20.34 -28.28 -13.11
CA PHE A 20 19.88 -27.09 -13.84
C PHE A 20 18.51 -27.39 -14.50
N THR A 21 17.53 -26.56 -14.14
CA THR A 21 16.26 -26.29 -14.86
C THR A 21 15.29 -27.44 -15.09
N GLN A 22 14.52 -27.83 -14.06
CA GLN A 22 13.09 -28.15 -14.21
C GLN A 22 12.37 -28.23 -12.86
N GLU A 23 12.10 -27.08 -12.24
CA GLU A 23 10.94 -26.97 -11.35
C GLU A 23 9.92 -26.10 -12.07
N ALA A 24 9.05 -26.77 -12.81
CA ALA A 24 7.79 -26.16 -13.20
C ALA A 24 7.05 -25.85 -11.89
N MET A 25 6.88 -24.56 -11.56
CA MET A 25 5.87 -24.14 -10.60
C MET A 25 4.51 -24.48 -11.22
N SER A 26 4.11 -25.75 -11.06
CA SER A 26 2.82 -26.25 -11.51
C SER A 26 1.76 -25.43 -10.80
N SER A 27 1.13 -24.55 -11.57
CA SER A 27 0.11 -23.62 -11.13
C SER A 27 -1.00 -24.40 -10.41
N LEU A 28 -1.12 -24.21 -9.10
CA LEU A 28 -2.23 -24.70 -8.28
C LEU A 28 -3.50 -23.87 -8.53
N THR A 29 -3.91 -23.71 -9.78
CA THR A 29 -5.12 -22.94 -10.16
C THR A 29 -6.24 -23.86 -10.65
N PHE A 30 -6.40 -25.03 -10.03
CA PHE A 30 -7.50 -25.93 -10.36
C PHE A 30 -8.50 -26.00 -9.20
N GLN A 31 -9.61 -25.25 -9.35
CA GLN A 31 -10.80 -25.18 -8.50
C GLN A 31 -10.78 -24.23 -7.29
N GLN A 32 -10.34 -22.98 -7.49
CA GLN A 32 -10.83 -21.90 -6.62
C GLN A 32 -12.24 -21.51 -7.08
N LYS A 33 -13.25 -21.76 -6.25
CA LYS A 33 -14.62 -21.24 -6.44
C LYS A 33 -14.51 -19.75 -6.79
N PRO A 34 -15.21 -19.26 -7.84
CA PRO A 34 -15.13 -17.84 -8.19
C PRO A 34 -15.47 -17.00 -6.96
N PHE A 35 -14.48 -16.27 -6.46
CA PHE A 35 -14.68 -15.28 -5.42
C PHE A 35 -15.36 -14.10 -6.10
N PHE A 36 -16.64 -13.91 -5.81
CA PHE A 36 -17.33 -12.68 -6.14
C PHE A 36 -17.09 -11.74 -4.97
N PRO A 37 -16.11 -10.81 -5.04
CA PRO A 37 -15.95 -9.82 -3.99
C PRO A 37 -17.25 -9.04 -3.89
N SER A 38 -17.90 -9.08 -2.73
CA SER A 38 -18.91 -8.08 -2.40
C SER A 38 -18.24 -6.72 -2.43
N PRO A 39 -18.86 -5.69 -3.02
CA PRO A 39 -18.36 -4.33 -2.92
C PRO A 39 -18.13 -3.97 -1.45
N PRO A 40 -17.05 -3.25 -1.12
CA PRO A 40 -16.83 -2.79 0.24
C PRO A 40 -17.99 -1.90 0.66
N ASP A 41 -18.45 -2.05 1.91
CA ASP A 41 -19.63 -1.34 2.44
C ASP A 41 -19.55 0.19 2.27
N LYS A 42 -18.33 0.75 2.25
CA LYS A 42 -18.06 2.18 2.08
C LYS A 42 -17.61 2.58 0.67
N GLY A 43 -17.62 1.64 -0.28
CA GLY A 43 -17.16 1.84 -1.66
C GLY A 43 -15.64 2.06 -1.78
N SER A 44 -15.15 2.13 -3.01
CA SER A 44 -13.82 2.70 -3.27
C SER A 44 -13.89 4.20 -2.99
N PHE A 45 -13.00 4.71 -2.13
CA PHE A 45 -12.96 6.12 -1.74
C PHE A 45 -13.03 7.03 -2.97
N PRO A 46 -14.00 7.97 -3.06
CA PRO A 46 -14.11 8.84 -4.22
C PRO A 46 -12.79 9.59 -4.43
N LEU A 47 -12.22 9.48 -5.63
CA LEU A 47 -11.07 10.29 -5.99
C LEU A 47 -11.62 11.70 -6.22
N ASP A 48 -11.10 12.69 -5.48
CA ASP A 48 -11.40 14.12 -5.65
C ASP A 48 -10.88 14.55 -7.03
N HIS A 49 -11.67 14.26 -8.06
CA HIS A 49 -11.27 14.37 -9.46
C HIS A 49 -11.15 15.82 -9.91
N ASP A 50 -12.10 16.65 -9.48
CA ASP A 50 -12.13 18.08 -9.80
C ASP A 50 -11.22 18.90 -8.87
N GLY A 51 -10.66 18.27 -7.83
CA GLY A 51 -9.72 18.90 -6.91
C GLY A 51 -10.37 19.95 -6.02
N GLU A 52 -11.64 19.77 -5.64
CA GLU A 52 -12.39 20.74 -4.82
C GLU A 52 -11.72 20.95 -3.44
N CYS A 53 -11.08 19.91 -2.91
CA CYS A 53 -10.39 19.93 -1.62
C CYS A 53 -8.86 19.94 -1.75
N LYS A 54 -8.34 20.22 -2.96
CA LYS A 54 -6.90 20.24 -3.26
C LYS A 54 -6.12 21.22 -2.40
N LYS A 55 -6.71 22.37 -2.04
CA LYS A 55 -6.05 23.38 -1.20
C LYS A 55 -5.74 22.86 0.20
N GLN A 56 -6.70 22.21 0.84
CA GLN A 56 -6.58 21.62 2.17
C GLN A 56 -5.63 20.41 2.12
N MET A 57 -5.76 19.57 1.09
CA MET A 57 -4.84 18.47 0.83
C MET A 57 -3.39 18.96 0.76
N LEU A 58 -3.11 20.00 -0.04
CA LEU A 58 -1.76 20.54 -0.17
C LEU A 58 -1.22 21.09 1.15
N LYS A 59 -2.03 21.79 1.94
CA LYS A 59 -1.61 22.27 3.28
C LYS A 59 -1.19 21.10 4.19
N TYR A 60 -1.99 20.04 4.21
CA TYR A 60 -1.68 18.85 5.00
C TYR A 60 -0.38 18.17 4.52
N LEU A 61 -0.22 17.97 3.21
CA LEU A 61 1.00 17.37 2.64
C LEU A 61 2.25 18.22 2.88
N LEU A 62 2.13 19.54 2.78
CA LEU A 62 3.22 20.47 3.10
C LEU A 62 3.62 20.35 4.57
N CYS A 63 2.66 20.25 5.49
CA CYS A 63 2.94 20.02 6.89
C CYS A 63 3.66 18.69 7.12
N LEU A 64 3.19 17.58 6.52
CA LEU A 64 3.87 16.29 6.63
C LEU A 64 5.32 16.38 6.16
N ASN A 65 5.55 17.05 5.03
CA ASN A 65 6.89 17.24 4.50
C ASN A 65 7.80 18.04 5.44
N GLN A 66 7.27 19.09 6.07
CA GLN A 66 8.02 19.94 7.02
C GLN A 66 8.26 19.27 8.38
N LYS A 67 7.39 18.34 8.79
CA LYS A 67 7.39 17.70 10.11
C LYS A 67 7.84 16.25 10.07
N GLU A 68 8.64 15.87 9.06
CA GLU A 68 9.20 14.51 8.92
C GLU A 68 8.13 13.41 8.94
N ASN A 69 7.00 13.64 8.27
CA ASN A 69 5.81 12.78 8.24
C ASN A 69 5.14 12.54 9.60
N SER A 70 5.30 13.46 10.56
CA SER A 70 4.59 13.44 11.84
C SER A 70 3.11 13.80 11.66
N ASN A 71 2.24 12.79 11.68
CA ASN A 71 0.80 12.97 11.60
C ASN A 71 0.21 13.72 12.80
N ALA A 72 0.79 13.56 13.99
CA ALA A 72 0.30 14.22 15.20
C ALA A 72 0.38 15.75 15.10
N GLU A 73 1.48 16.27 14.53
CA GLU A 73 1.66 17.72 14.35
C GLU A 73 0.75 18.31 13.26
N CYS A 74 0.35 17.48 12.29
CA CYS A 74 -0.47 17.88 11.16
C CYS A 74 -1.95 17.47 11.32
N LYS A 75 -2.36 17.01 12.52
CA LYS A 75 -3.68 16.46 12.79
C LYS A 75 -4.80 17.45 12.46
N LEU A 76 -4.64 18.72 12.84
CA LEU A 76 -5.62 19.76 12.53
C LEU A 76 -5.81 19.96 11.02
N LEU A 77 -4.72 19.93 10.25
CA LEU A 77 -4.79 20.07 8.79
C LEU A 77 -5.40 18.83 8.12
N ALA A 78 -5.18 17.65 8.69
CA ALA A 78 -5.85 16.43 8.26
C ALA A 78 -7.38 16.52 8.52
N LYS A 79 -7.78 17.06 9.68
CA LYS A 79 -9.19 17.31 10.03
C LYS A 79 -9.85 18.24 9.02
N ASP A 80 -9.20 19.37 8.70
CA ASP A 80 -9.71 20.33 7.71
C ASP A 80 -9.88 19.72 6.30
N TYR A 81 -8.94 18.86 5.90
CA TYR A 81 -9.01 18.16 4.62
C TYR A 81 -10.18 17.18 4.57
N LEU A 82 -10.40 16.40 5.63
CA LEU A 82 -11.53 15.47 5.71
C LEU A 82 -12.86 16.22 5.82
N GLN A 83 -12.92 17.32 6.55
CA GLN A 83 -14.12 18.17 6.64
C GLN A 83 -14.53 18.66 5.26
N CYS A 84 -13.59 19.19 4.48
CA CYS A 84 -13.87 19.65 3.12
C CYS A 84 -14.52 18.53 2.28
N ARG A 85 -14.02 17.30 2.40
CA ARG A 85 -14.55 16.16 1.64
C ARG A 85 -15.94 15.76 2.08
N MET A 86 -16.25 15.84 3.38
CA MET A 86 -17.59 15.59 3.91
C MET A 86 -18.58 16.67 3.46
N ASP A 87 -18.17 17.95 3.48
CA ASP A 87 -19.01 19.08 3.06
C ASP A 87 -19.34 19.06 1.56
N ARG A 88 -18.41 18.54 0.75
CA ARG A 88 -18.54 18.42 -0.71
C ARG A 88 -19.13 17.09 -1.17
N ASN A 89 -19.57 16.23 -0.25
CA ASN A 89 -20.08 14.89 -0.55
C ASN A 89 -19.06 14.00 -1.32
N LEU A 90 -17.76 14.27 -1.17
CA LEU A 90 -16.65 13.46 -1.68
C LEU A 90 -16.27 12.32 -0.72
N MET A 91 -16.96 12.24 0.42
CA MET A 91 -16.87 11.20 1.44
C MET A 91 -18.18 11.19 2.24
N ALA A 92 -18.59 10.02 2.72
CA ALA A 92 -19.71 9.92 3.67
C ALA A 92 -19.39 10.71 4.95
N GLN A 93 -20.40 11.38 5.49
CA GLN A 93 -20.27 12.05 6.79
C GLN A 93 -20.04 11.00 7.88
N GLU A 94 -19.01 11.19 8.69
CA GLU A 94 -18.65 10.31 9.79
C GLU A 94 -18.29 11.15 11.02
N GLU A 95 -18.55 10.58 12.20
CA GLU A 95 -18.20 11.20 13.47
C GLU A 95 -16.68 11.31 13.63
N TRP A 96 -16.23 12.44 14.18
CA TRP A 96 -14.81 12.74 14.35
C TRP A 96 -14.07 11.68 15.18
N ASP A 97 -14.73 11.10 16.18
CA ASP A 97 -14.17 10.02 16.99
C ASP A 97 -13.85 8.76 16.16
N LYS A 98 -14.70 8.41 15.20
CA LYS A 98 -14.48 7.26 14.31
C LYS A 98 -13.31 7.49 13.35
N LEU A 99 -13.04 8.75 13.04
CA LEU A 99 -11.94 9.18 12.19
C LEU A 99 -10.64 9.44 12.98
N GLY A 100 -10.63 9.24 14.30
CA GLY A 100 -9.44 9.40 15.15
C GLY A 100 -9.19 10.82 15.66
N PHE A 101 -10.19 11.70 15.61
CA PHE A 101 -10.14 13.10 16.05
C PHE A 101 -10.84 13.33 17.39
N SER A 102 -10.68 12.41 18.34
CA SER A 102 -11.19 12.60 19.71
C SER A 102 -10.50 13.77 20.42
N GLU A 103 -11.29 14.57 21.13
CA GLU A 103 -10.86 15.83 21.81
C GLU A 103 -9.82 15.62 22.92
N LYS A 104 -9.55 14.38 23.33
CA LYS A 104 -8.70 14.06 24.49
C LYS A 104 -7.19 14.34 24.32
N GLN A 105 -6.74 14.95 23.22
CA GLN A 105 -5.29 15.06 22.92
C GLN A 105 -4.77 16.46 22.56
N ASP A 106 -5.61 17.50 22.51
CA ASP A 106 -5.19 18.79 21.92
C ASP A 106 -4.87 19.90 22.93
N ASP A 107 -4.77 19.59 24.23
CA ASP A 107 -4.44 20.57 25.28
C ASP A 107 -2.93 20.82 25.51
N SER A 108 -2.04 20.35 24.62
CA SER A 108 -0.58 20.40 24.90
C SER A 108 0.29 21.23 23.96
N LYS A 109 -0.21 21.83 22.87
CA LYS A 109 0.61 22.75 22.03
C LYS A 109 -0.20 23.87 21.36
N SER A 110 -0.74 24.81 22.14
CA SER A 110 -0.87 26.20 21.70
C SER A 110 -0.92 27.15 22.90
N LYS A 111 0.24 27.42 23.49
CA LYS A 111 0.41 28.65 24.28
C LYS A 111 1.85 29.13 24.19
N THR A 112 1.97 30.22 23.44
CA THR A 112 2.95 31.32 23.54
C THR A 112 4.40 31.02 23.24
#